data_AF-A0A842HDK7-F1
#
_entry.id   AF-A0A842HDK7-F1
#
_cell.length_a   1.000
_cell.length_b   1.000
_cell.length_c   1.000
_cell.angle_alpha   90.00
_cell.angle_beta   90.00
_cell.angle_gamma   90.00
#
_symmetry.space_group_name_H-M   'P 1'
#
loop_
_entity.id
_entity.type
_entity.pdbx_description
1 polymer ?
#
loop_
_entity_poly.entity_id
_entity_poly.type
_entity_poly.pdbx_seq_one_letter_code
_entity_poly.pdbx_strand_id
1 'polypeptide(L)'
;MDQPPSLPPQLPPQLPRQEHLVKPAKPRSKHFKLHPVSWILLTITVLACLGGAYASTHGQGFGPEQIGFYIGTLIGTLILPCVLGWLTWLLSRRRQWAGNLVFSLLLVLMLPGPVAMFFQAQDEEAILRQRIQELSASNKDESISAEEQLQTMKELTTSLKDYAALTSDEREAATARVGAAFMEQSQSQLDKFLAAHAAFADDDSVTLVAGSYTEPVQLKHARTVTQAYGQSAKAVLDLYGNLTPRFTAMFEAQGFPPKAAAESAREIASEVGPETLDSIDYIYGTHYEYATSIDKFLKLLQDNWGQWEYDPDEQMLYFEDDDTLAAYNQLLKRLVWLEERLNTISEDNQE
;
A
#
# COMPACT_ATOMS: atom_id res chain seq x y z
N MET A 1 52.18 107.38 38.06
CA MET A 1 51.07 106.84 38.85
C MET A 1 49.82 106.97 37.99
N ASP A 2 49.61 106.05 37.07
CA ASP A 2 49.00 104.73 37.30
C ASP A 2 47.48 104.83 37.44
N GLN A 3 46.77 104.53 36.36
CA GLN A 3 45.92 103.33 36.29
C GLN A 3 45.50 103.09 34.83
N PRO A 4 45.76 101.90 34.27
CA PRO A 4 45.29 101.54 32.94
C PRO A 4 43.78 101.21 32.93
N PRO A 5 43.11 101.42 31.79
CA PRO A 5 41.65 101.36 31.64
C PRO A 5 41.13 99.92 31.76
N SER A 6 40.05 99.75 32.52
CA SER A 6 39.29 98.50 32.65
C SER A 6 38.55 98.17 31.36
N LEU A 7 38.86 97.00 30.79
CA LEU A 7 38.19 96.43 29.62
C LEU A 7 36.75 95.99 29.96
N PRO A 8 35.80 96.13 29.01
CA PRO A 8 34.40 95.72 29.19
C PRO A 8 34.24 94.18 29.16
N PRO A 9 33.10 93.66 29.67
CA PRO A 9 32.85 92.22 29.79
C PRO A 9 32.81 91.52 28.42
N GLN A 10 33.58 90.44 28.27
CA GLN A 10 33.52 89.57 27.10
C GLN A 10 32.21 88.77 27.09
N LEU A 11 31.44 88.88 26.00
CA LEU A 11 30.27 88.04 25.74
C LEU A 11 30.70 86.59 25.46
N PRO A 12 29.94 85.58 25.95
CA PRO A 12 30.24 84.18 25.70
C PRO A 12 30.12 83.81 24.21
N PRO A 13 30.88 82.81 23.75
CA PRO A 13 30.92 82.39 22.35
C PRO A 13 29.54 81.91 21.88
N GLN A 14 29.03 82.53 20.81
CA GLN A 14 27.80 82.08 20.15
C GLN A 14 28.06 80.72 19.50
N LEU A 15 27.34 79.69 19.97
CA LEU A 15 27.31 78.39 19.33
C LEU A 15 26.81 78.54 17.88
N PRO A 16 27.42 77.85 16.89
CA PRO A 16 26.98 77.90 15.51
C PRO A 16 25.53 77.44 15.41
N ARG A 17 24.69 78.35 14.91
CA ARG A 17 23.27 78.13 14.62
C ARG A 17 23.17 76.97 13.63
N GLN A 18 22.80 75.78 14.10
CA GLN A 18 22.46 74.68 13.21
C GLN A 18 21.21 75.09 12.43
N GLU A 19 21.40 75.55 11.20
CA GLU A 19 20.33 75.64 10.23
C GLU A 19 19.78 74.23 10.03
N HIS A 20 18.67 73.94 10.69
CA HIS A 20 17.89 72.74 10.42
C HIS A 20 17.52 72.76 8.94
N LEU A 21 18.29 72.01 8.14
CA LEU A 21 17.96 71.68 6.76
C LEU A 21 16.59 70.97 6.78
N VAL A 22 15.53 71.74 6.57
CA VAL A 22 14.17 71.22 6.38
C VAL A 22 14.21 70.46 5.06
N LYS A 23 14.47 69.15 5.14
CA LYS A 23 14.43 68.27 3.97
C LYS A 23 13.07 68.43 3.30
N PRO A 24 13.01 68.76 2.00
CA PRO A 24 11.74 68.91 1.30
C PRO A 24 10.94 67.61 1.42
N ALA A 25 9.66 67.72 1.75
CA ALA A 25 8.77 66.59 1.88
C ALA A 25 8.75 65.82 0.55
N LYS A 26 9.22 64.56 0.55
CA LYS A 26 9.20 63.71 -0.64
C LYS A 26 7.77 63.65 -1.21
N PRO A 27 7.61 63.79 -2.54
CA PRO A 27 6.29 63.71 -3.17
C PRO A 27 5.64 62.36 -2.83
N ARG A 28 4.41 62.41 -2.30
CA ARG A 28 3.64 61.21 -1.97
C ARG A 28 3.24 60.52 -3.27
N SER A 29 3.54 59.23 -3.42
CA SER A 29 3.16 58.50 -4.62
C SER A 29 1.64 58.36 -4.72
N LYS A 30 1.11 58.45 -5.94
CA LYS A 30 -0.32 58.28 -6.23
C LYS A 30 -0.75 56.80 -6.25
N HIS A 31 0.21 55.88 -6.37
CA HIS A 31 -0.04 54.44 -6.48
C HIS A 31 0.59 53.69 -5.31
N PHE A 32 -0.09 52.64 -4.84
CA PHE A 32 0.45 51.67 -3.90
C PHE A 32 1.54 50.84 -4.61
N LYS A 33 2.72 50.72 -4.00
CA LYS A 33 3.83 49.93 -4.54
C LYS A 33 4.32 48.98 -3.47
N LEU A 34 4.26 47.69 -3.79
CA LEU A 34 4.82 46.64 -2.93
C LEU A 34 6.34 46.79 -2.85
N HIS A 35 6.87 46.58 -1.65
CA HIS A 35 8.31 46.54 -1.43
C HIS A 35 8.90 45.26 -2.06
N PRO A 36 10.15 45.26 -2.56
CA PRO A 36 10.78 44.05 -3.11
C PRO A 36 10.75 42.85 -2.15
N VAL A 37 10.89 43.09 -0.85
CA VAL A 37 10.78 42.05 0.19
C VAL A 37 9.38 41.42 0.24
N SER A 38 8.33 42.22 0.06
CA SER A 38 6.95 41.73 0.00
C SER A 38 6.70 40.86 -1.24
N TRP A 39 7.36 41.16 -2.36
CA TRP A 39 7.35 40.30 -3.55
C TRP A 39 8.03 38.96 -3.29
N ILE A 40 9.18 38.96 -2.61
CA ILE A 40 9.88 37.71 -2.25
C ILE A 40 9.00 36.84 -1.35
N LEU A 41 8.40 37.44 -0.30
CA LEU A 41 7.48 36.72 0.59
C LEU A 41 6.29 36.14 -0.17
N LEU A 42 5.67 36.92 -1.06
CA LEU A 42 4.57 36.46 -1.89
C LEU A 42 4.97 35.24 -2.74
N THR A 43 6.14 35.30 -3.39
CA THR A 43 6.66 34.19 -4.19
C THR A 43 6.86 32.93 -3.34
N ILE A 44 7.45 33.06 -2.15
CA ILE A 44 7.65 31.93 -1.23
C ILE A 44 6.30 31.34 -0.81
N THR A 45 5.33 32.17 -0.44
CA THR A 45 3.99 31.69 -0.04
C THR A 45 3.26 30.99 -1.20
N VAL A 46 3.34 31.54 -2.41
CA VAL A 46 2.75 30.91 -3.60
C VAL A 46 3.44 29.57 -3.91
N LEU A 47 4.76 29.51 -3.84
CA LEU A 47 5.51 28.27 -4.03
C LEU A 47 5.16 27.23 -2.95
N ALA A 48 4.97 27.64 -1.70
CA ALA A 48 4.53 26.75 -0.62
C ALA A 48 3.10 26.22 -0.86
N CYS A 49 2.17 27.07 -1.31
CA CYS A 49 0.81 26.64 -1.70
C CYS A 49 0.84 25.65 -2.88
N LEU A 50 1.64 25.95 -3.91
CA LEU A 50 1.79 25.07 -5.08
C LEU A 50 2.49 23.76 -4.71
N GLY A 51 3.50 23.81 -3.83
CA GLY A 51 4.20 22.63 -3.32
C GLY A 51 3.29 21.73 -2.47
N GLY A 52 2.49 22.31 -1.58
CA GLY A 52 1.49 21.55 -0.80
C GLY A 52 0.37 20.99 -1.68
N ALA A 53 -0.10 21.77 -2.66
CA ALA A 53 -1.08 21.30 -3.64
C ALA A 53 -0.51 20.14 -4.48
N TYR A 54 0.73 20.25 -4.93
CA TYR A 54 1.40 19.18 -5.66
C TYR A 54 1.57 17.95 -4.79
N ALA A 55 2.13 18.09 -3.58
CA ALA A 55 2.39 16.97 -2.66
C ALA A 55 1.12 16.19 -2.29
N SER A 56 -0.01 16.87 -2.14
CA SER A 56 -1.30 16.25 -1.79
C SER A 56 -2.11 15.69 -2.96
N THR A 57 -1.76 16.04 -4.21
CA THR A 57 -2.51 15.60 -5.41
C THR A 57 -1.69 14.67 -6.30
N HIS A 58 -0.40 14.50 -6.01
CA HIS A 58 0.43 13.53 -6.69
C HIS A 58 -0.05 12.11 -6.32
N GLY A 59 -0.47 11.33 -7.31
CA GLY A 59 -0.90 9.93 -7.15
C GLY A 59 -2.42 9.69 -7.07
N GLN A 60 -3.22 10.59 -6.50
CA GLN A 60 -4.69 10.44 -6.44
C GLN A 60 -5.44 11.08 -7.63
N GLY A 61 -4.75 11.91 -8.43
CA GLY A 61 -5.37 12.72 -9.47
C GLY A 61 -6.12 13.92 -8.90
N PHE A 62 -6.31 14.97 -9.70
CA PHE A 62 -7.00 16.17 -9.25
C PHE A 62 -8.52 15.95 -9.18
N GLY A 63 -9.04 15.68 -7.99
CA GLY A 63 -10.49 15.71 -7.75
C GLY A 63 -11.05 17.12 -7.94
N PRO A 64 -12.29 17.29 -8.45
CA PRO A 64 -12.91 18.62 -8.62
C PRO A 64 -12.95 19.44 -7.33
N GLU A 65 -13.15 18.77 -6.19
CA GLU A 65 -13.17 19.39 -4.86
C GLU A 65 -11.79 19.92 -4.45
N GLN A 66 -10.73 19.15 -4.71
CA GLN A 66 -9.34 19.54 -4.41
C GLN A 66 -8.89 20.70 -5.31
N ILE A 67 -9.25 20.69 -6.60
CA ILE A 67 -9.00 21.83 -7.51
C ILE A 67 -9.65 23.09 -6.95
N GLY A 68 -10.92 22.99 -6.54
CA GLY A 68 -11.66 24.11 -5.95
C GLY A 68 -11.00 24.64 -4.68
N PHE A 69 -10.56 23.73 -3.79
CA PHE A 69 -9.86 24.08 -2.56
C PHE A 69 -8.51 24.79 -2.83
N TYR A 70 -7.68 24.28 -3.74
CA TYR A 70 -6.37 24.89 -4.04
C TYR A 70 -6.49 26.21 -4.79
N ILE A 71 -7.40 26.30 -5.77
CA ILE A 71 -7.68 27.57 -6.45
C ILE A 71 -8.23 28.58 -5.44
N GLY A 72 -9.16 28.18 -4.58
CA GLY A 72 -9.71 29.03 -3.53
C GLY A 72 -8.64 29.50 -2.55
N THR A 73 -7.74 28.61 -2.13
CA THR A 73 -6.63 28.93 -1.23
C THR A 73 -5.65 29.89 -1.90
N LEU A 74 -5.22 29.62 -3.14
CA LEU A 74 -4.30 30.47 -3.88
C LEU A 74 -4.89 31.87 -4.13
N ILE A 75 -6.16 31.93 -4.53
CA ILE A 75 -6.90 33.20 -4.69
C ILE A 75 -7.00 33.92 -3.34
N GLY A 76 -7.36 33.23 -2.26
CA GLY A 76 -7.46 33.81 -0.92
C GLY A 76 -6.14 34.40 -0.43
N THR A 77 -5.04 33.65 -0.59
CA THR A 77 -3.68 34.08 -0.23
C THR A 77 -3.18 35.25 -1.06
N LEU A 78 -3.61 35.38 -2.32
CA LEU A 78 -3.24 36.52 -3.18
C LEU A 78 -4.11 37.75 -2.92
N ILE A 79 -5.43 37.58 -2.88
CA ILE A 79 -6.40 38.68 -2.83
C ILE A 79 -6.46 39.30 -1.45
N LEU A 80 -6.54 38.50 -0.37
CA LEU A 80 -6.80 39.02 0.96
C LEU A 80 -5.68 39.97 1.45
N PRO A 81 -4.38 39.63 1.35
CA PRO A 81 -3.31 40.54 1.74
C PRO A 81 -3.24 41.78 0.85
N CYS A 82 -3.52 41.66 -0.45
CA CYS A 82 -3.56 42.79 -1.38
C CYS A 82 -4.66 43.79 -1.02
N VAL A 83 -5.88 43.31 -0.78
CA VAL A 83 -7.04 44.15 -0.44
C VAL A 83 -6.82 44.84 0.91
N LEU A 84 -6.41 44.09 1.94
CA LEU A 84 -6.19 44.65 3.27
C LEU A 84 -4.99 45.62 3.29
N GLY A 85 -3.88 45.27 2.63
CA GLY A 85 -2.73 46.16 2.49
C GLY A 85 -3.08 47.47 1.76
N TRP A 86 -3.91 47.39 0.71
CA TRP A 86 -4.41 48.57 -0.01
C TRP A 86 -5.37 49.42 0.84
N LEU A 87 -6.29 48.79 1.56
CA LEU A 87 -7.20 49.48 2.49
C LEU A 87 -6.42 50.19 3.60
N THR A 88 -5.44 49.52 4.22
CA THR A 88 -4.57 50.14 5.23
C THR A 88 -3.77 51.30 4.65
N TRP A 89 -3.27 51.18 3.42
CA TRP A 89 -2.61 52.28 2.72
C TRP A 89 -3.53 53.49 2.54
N LEU A 90 -4.79 53.26 2.15
CA LEU A 90 -5.80 54.31 1.98
C LEU A 90 -6.11 55.00 3.31
N LEU A 91 -6.39 54.22 4.36
CA LEU A 91 -6.71 54.70 5.71
C LEU A 91 -5.53 55.44 6.36
N SER A 92 -4.29 55.02 6.08
CA SER A 92 -3.07 55.64 6.61
C SER A 92 -2.65 56.91 5.86
N ARG A 93 -3.58 57.56 5.13
CA ARG A 93 -3.33 58.75 4.30
C ARG A 93 -2.24 58.52 3.25
N ARG A 94 -2.23 57.33 2.63
CA ARG A 94 -1.30 56.90 1.57
C ARG A 94 0.16 56.75 2.02
N ARG A 95 0.38 56.39 3.29
CA ARG A 95 1.71 56.00 3.81
C ARG A 95 2.06 54.58 3.31
N GLN A 96 3.05 54.47 2.42
CA GLN A 96 3.46 53.20 1.80
C GLN A 96 3.87 52.12 2.81
N TRP A 97 4.61 52.51 3.86
CA TRP A 97 5.12 51.57 4.85
C TRP A 97 4.01 50.84 5.62
N ALA A 98 2.88 51.51 5.88
CA ALA A 98 1.77 50.92 6.63
C ALA A 98 1.05 49.83 5.85
N GLY A 99 0.80 50.05 4.54
CA GLY A 99 0.20 49.04 3.68
C GLY A 99 1.12 47.83 3.44
N ASN A 100 2.43 48.09 3.25
CA ASN A 100 3.41 47.01 3.08
C ASN A 100 3.61 46.19 4.37
N LEU A 101 3.53 46.81 5.55
CA LEU A 101 3.62 46.10 6.82
C LEU A 101 2.44 45.14 7.01
N VAL A 102 1.20 45.61 6.78
CA VAL A 102 0.00 44.76 6.89
C VAL A 102 0.03 43.64 5.84
N PHE A 103 0.41 43.93 4.60
CA PHE A 103 0.57 42.92 3.55
C PHE A 103 1.54 41.81 3.97
N SER A 104 2.75 42.17 4.39
CA SER A 104 3.77 41.20 4.79
C SER A 104 3.36 40.42 6.04
N LEU A 105 2.71 41.06 7.01
CA LEU A 105 2.25 40.41 8.24
C LEU A 105 1.17 39.36 7.95
N LEU A 106 0.24 39.65 7.03
CA LEU A 106 -0.77 38.69 6.61
C LEU A 106 -0.17 37.50 5.85
N LEU A 107 0.81 37.72 4.96
CA LEU A 107 1.49 36.62 4.29
C LEU A 107 2.25 35.71 5.26
N VAL A 108 2.96 36.29 6.24
CA VAL A 108 3.66 35.51 7.28
C VAL A 108 2.68 34.71 8.12
N LEU A 109 1.50 35.27 8.43
CA LEU A 109 0.46 34.57 9.20
C LEU A 109 -0.23 33.45 8.39
N MET A 110 -0.26 33.57 7.07
CA MET A 110 -0.82 32.56 6.16
C MET A 110 0.17 31.46 5.77
N LEU A 111 1.48 31.70 5.91
CA LEU A 111 2.54 30.75 5.55
C LEU A 111 2.49 29.39 6.27
N PRO A 112 2.16 29.30 7.58
CA PRO A 112 2.22 28.02 8.30
C PRO A 112 1.26 26.96 7.77
N GLY A 113 0.10 27.34 7.23
CA GLY A 113 -0.90 26.39 6.73
C GLY A 113 -0.39 25.53 5.57
N PRO A 114 0.01 26.13 4.44
CA PRO A 114 0.59 25.39 3.31
C PRO A 114 1.85 24.60 3.67
N VAL A 115 2.68 25.14 4.55
CA VAL A 115 3.89 24.45 5.02
C VAL A 115 3.53 23.21 5.86
N ALA A 116 2.54 23.32 6.75
CA ALA A 116 2.05 22.18 7.54
C ALA A 116 1.46 21.07 6.66
N MET A 117 0.69 21.42 5.62
CA MET A 117 0.16 20.44 4.67
C MET A 117 1.28 19.66 3.94
N PHE A 118 2.37 20.34 3.58
CA PHE A 118 3.52 19.69 2.96
C PHE A 118 4.22 18.70 3.90
N PHE A 119 4.41 19.05 5.17
CA PHE A 119 5.02 18.15 6.16
C PHE A 119 4.09 16.98 6.52
N GLN A 120 2.78 17.22 6.65
CA GLN A 120 1.82 16.17 6.96
C GLN A 120 1.78 15.09 5.88
N ALA A 121 1.86 15.46 4.60
CA ALA A 121 1.93 14.49 3.51
C ALA A 121 3.17 13.59 3.59
N GLN A 122 4.32 14.14 4.00
CA GLN A 122 5.55 13.36 4.21
C GLN A 122 5.46 12.43 5.43
N ASP A 123 4.83 12.90 6.51
CA ASP A 123 4.61 12.08 7.71
C ASP A 123 3.66 10.91 7.40
N GLU A 124 2.60 11.14 6.62
CA GLU A 124 1.65 10.09 6.20
C GLU A 124 2.32 9.02 5.32
N GLU A 125 3.17 9.40 4.36
CA GLU A 125 3.95 8.46 3.55
C GLU A 125 4.89 7.61 4.41
N ALA A 126 5.58 8.22 5.39
CA ALA A 126 6.48 7.52 6.29
C ALA A 126 5.74 6.53 7.21
N ILE A 127 4.58 6.92 7.75
CA ILE A 127 3.72 6.05 8.57
C ILE A 127 3.25 4.84 7.76
N LEU A 128 2.80 5.04 6.53
CA LEU A 128 2.36 3.94 5.67
C LEU A 128 3.50 3.00 5.34
N ARG A 129 4.70 3.52 5.06
CA ARG A 129 5.88 2.70 4.80
C ARG A 129 6.25 1.83 6.00
N GLN A 130 6.20 2.40 7.21
CA GLN A 130 6.41 1.65 8.45
C GLN A 130 5.32 0.57 8.62
N ARG A 131 4.05 0.91 8.41
CA ARG A 131 2.94 -0.05 8.53
C ARG A 131 3.06 -1.20 7.53
N ILE A 132 3.47 -0.93 6.29
CA ILE A 132 3.74 -1.97 5.28
C ILE A 132 4.87 -2.90 5.75
N GLN A 133 5.93 -2.38 6.36
CA GLN A 133 7.02 -3.19 6.90
C GLN A 133 6.55 -4.06 8.07
N GLU A 134 5.78 -3.50 9.00
CA GLU A 134 5.20 -4.22 10.15
C GLU A 134 4.26 -5.34 9.68
N LEU A 135 3.33 -5.04 8.77
CA LEU A 135 2.41 -6.03 8.22
C LEU A 135 3.12 -7.09 7.38
N SER A 136 4.15 -6.70 6.61
CA SER A 136 4.95 -7.66 5.86
C SER A 136 5.77 -8.59 6.76
N ALA A 137 6.23 -8.10 7.92
CA ALA A 137 6.92 -8.93 8.90
C ALA A 137 5.95 -9.87 9.61
N SER A 138 4.78 -9.36 10.01
CA SER A 138 3.71 -10.18 10.62
C SER A 138 3.19 -11.25 9.65
N ASN A 139 3.07 -10.96 8.36
CA ASN A 139 2.65 -11.95 7.37
C ASN A 139 3.67 -13.07 7.11
N LYS A 140 4.92 -12.89 7.57
CA LYS A 140 5.98 -13.91 7.54
C LYS A 140 6.04 -14.72 8.85
N ASP A 141 5.28 -14.34 9.86
CA ASP A 141 5.18 -15.07 11.12
C ASP A 141 4.30 -16.30 10.89
N GLU A 142 4.88 -17.49 11.00
CA GLU A 142 4.18 -18.76 10.78
C GLU A 142 3.27 -19.13 11.97
N SER A 143 3.37 -18.42 13.10
CA SER A 143 2.59 -18.68 14.32
C SER A 143 1.18 -18.06 14.32
N ILE A 144 0.82 -17.28 13.29
CA ILE A 144 -0.51 -16.66 13.21
C ILE A 144 -1.53 -17.60 12.58
N SER A 145 -2.77 -17.56 13.10
CA SER A 145 -3.86 -18.38 12.56
C SER A 145 -4.16 -18.02 11.09
N ALA A 146 -4.72 -18.97 10.32
CA ALA A 146 -5.08 -18.73 8.91
C ALA A 146 -6.07 -17.55 8.73
N GLU A 147 -6.97 -17.33 9.68
CA GLU A 147 -7.90 -16.19 9.66
C GLU A 147 -7.17 -14.85 9.89
N GLU A 148 -6.22 -14.83 10.83
CA GLU A 148 -5.36 -13.68 11.11
C GLU A 148 -4.42 -13.38 9.94
N GLN A 149 -3.86 -14.39 9.30
CA GLN A 149 -3.06 -14.25 8.08
C GLN A 149 -3.88 -13.60 6.96
N LEU A 150 -5.12 -14.06 6.75
CA LEU A 150 -6.00 -13.51 5.73
C LEU A 150 -6.39 -12.05 6.02
N GLN A 151 -6.57 -11.70 7.29
CA GLN A 151 -6.80 -10.31 7.72
C GLN A 151 -5.55 -9.44 7.51
N THR A 152 -4.36 -9.92 7.88
CA THR A 152 -3.09 -9.23 7.65
C THR A 152 -2.83 -8.99 6.16
N MET A 153 -3.12 -9.97 5.30
CA MET A 153 -3.02 -9.80 3.84
C MET A 153 -3.97 -8.71 3.31
N LYS A 154 -5.20 -8.62 3.83
CA LYS A 154 -6.17 -7.57 3.47
C LYS A 154 -5.68 -6.18 3.88
N GLU A 155 -5.15 -6.06 5.09
CA GLU A 155 -4.58 -4.81 5.59
C GLU A 155 -3.33 -4.40 4.81
N LEU A 156 -2.46 -5.35 4.49
CA LEU A 156 -1.28 -5.11 3.68
C LEU A 156 -1.66 -4.66 2.26
N THR A 157 -2.66 -5.31 1.65
CA THR A 157 -3.19 -4.94 0.34
C THR A 157 -3.71 -3.50 0.33
N THR A 158 -4.49 -3.14 1.35
CA THR A 158 -5.04 -1.78 1.48
C THR A 158 -3.90 -0.77 1.68
N SER A 159 -2.97 -1.06 2.58
CA SER A 159 -1.81 -0.19 2.87
C SER A 159 -0.93 0.02 1.63
N LEU A 160 -0.71 -1.02 0.82
CA LEU A 160 0.03 -0.91 -0.44
C LEU A 160 -0.68 -0.03 -1.47
N LYS A 161 -2.01 -0.13 -1.58
CA LYS A 161 -2.79 0.73 -2.47
C LYS A 161 -2.73 2.19 -2.03
N ASP A 162 -2.88 2.44 -0.73
CA ASP A 162 -2.81 3.79 -0.16
C ASP A 162 -1.41 4.39 -0.38
N TYR A 163 -0.36 3.60 -0.12
CA TYR A 163 1.02 4.02 -0.39
C TYR A 163 1.26 4.33 -1.86
N ALA A 164 0.78 3.48 -2.77
CA ALA A 164 0.91 3.70 -4.22
C ALA A 164 0.19 4.97 -4.71
N ALA A 165 -0.84 5.42 -3.98
CA ALA A 165 -1.57 6.65 -4.29
C ALA A 165 -0.92 7.90 -3.70
N LEU A 166 0.01 7.75 -2.75
CA LEU A 166 0.65 8.86 -2.03
C LEU A 166 2.11 9.08 -2.43
N THR A 167 2.85 8.00 -2.69
CA THR A 167 4.29 8.12 -2.99
C THR A 167 4.53 8.84 -4.32
N SER A 168 5.56 9.68 -4.34
CA SER A 168 5.95 10.45 -5.53
C SER A 168 6.95 9.74 -6.44
N ASP A 169 7.51 8.62 -5.99
CA ASP A 169 8.37 7.78 -6.79
C ASP A 169 7.51 6.79 -7.61
N GLU A 170 7.39 7.00 -8.92
CA GLU A 170 6.59 6.13 -9.79
C GLU A 170 7.07 4.67 -9.78
N ARG A 171 8.36 4.42 -9.50
CA ARG A 171 8.87 3.05 -9.37
C ARG A 171 8.39 2.40 -8.08
N GLU A 172 8.39 3.13 -6.98
CA GLU A 172 7.83 2.65 -5.71
C GLU A 172 6.31 2.49 -5.80
N ALA A 173 5.61 3.44 -6.44
CA ALA A 173 4.17 3.35 -6.68
C ALA A 173 3.80 2.11 -7.50
N ALA A 174 4.50 1.86 -8.61
CA ALA A 174 4.29 0.67 -9.42
C ALA A 174 4.57 -0.61 -8.65
N THR A 175 5.64 -0.64 -7.85
CA THR A 175 5.99 -1.78 -6.99
C THR A 175 4.87 -2.08 -5.99
N ALA A 176 4.32 -1.04 -5.35
CA ALA A 176 3.21 -1.19 -4.42
C ALA A 176 1.91 -1.63 -5.11
N ARG A 177 1.59 -1.14 -6.32
CA ARG A 177 0.45 -1.63 -7.12
C ARG A 177 0.60 -3.10 -7.49
N VAL A 178 1.80 -3.52 -7.92
CA VAL A 178 2.12 -4.93 -8.24
C VAL A 178 1.99 -5.81 -7.00
N GLY A 179 2.55 -5.38 -5.86
CA GLY A 179 2.42 -6.06 -4.58
C GLY A 179 0.96 -6.23 -4.17
N ALA A 180 0.15 -5.16 -4.23
CA ALA A 180 -1.26 -5.21 -3.91
C ALA A 180 -2.02 -6.17 -4.84
N ALA A 181 -1.80 -6.10 -6.15
CA ALA A 181 -2.45 -6.99 -7.11
C ALA A 181 -2.10 -8.47 -6.88
N PHE A 182 -0.85 -8.75 -6.49
CA PHE A 182 -0.44 -10.11 -6.14
C PHE A 182 -1.10 -10.59 -4.84
N MET A 183 -1.16 -9.74 -3.81
CA MET A 183 -1.84 -10.08 -2.55
C MET A 183 -3.32 -10.37 -2.74
N GLU A 184 -4.01 -9.63 -3.61
CA GLU A 184 -5.40 -9.91 -3.99
C GLU A 184 -5.56 -11.26 -4.70
N GLN A 185 -4.66 -11.57 -5.65
CA GLN A 185 -4.67 -12.86 -6.32
C GLN A 185 -4.42 -14.00 -5.34
N SER A 186 -3.48 -13.83 -4.41
CA SER A 186 -3.15 -14.81 -3.39
C SER A 186 -4.34 -15.06 -2.45
N GLN A 187 -4.95 -13.99 -1.90
CA GLN A 187 -6.18 -14.09 -1.11
C GLN A 187 -7.28 -14.84 -1.87
N SER A 188 -7.52 -14.50 -3.14
CA SER A 188 -8.56 -15.15 -3.94
C SER A 188 -8.32 -16.64 -4.14
N GLN A 189 -7.06 -17.09 -4.30
CA GLN A 189 -6.76 -18.52 -4.41
C GLN A 189 -6.87 -19.23 -3.06
N LEU A 190 -6.41 -18.59 -1.97
CA LEU A 190 -6.55 -19.12 -0.62
C LEU A 190 -8.02 -19.29 -0.21
N ASP A 191 -8.87 -18.29 -0.47
CA ASP A 191 -10.31 -18.37 -0.22
C ASP A 191 -10.96 -19.55 -0.95
N LYS A 192 -10.61 -19.75 -2.23
CA LYS A 192 -11.10 -20.88 -3.03
C LYS A 192 -10.58 -22.21 -2.50
N PHE A 193 -9.33 -22.27 -2.06
CA PHE A 193 -8.75 -23.45 -1.46
C PHE A 193 -9.47 -23.81 -0.17
N LEU A 194 -9.63 -22.87 0.76
CA LEU A 194 -10.32 -23.09 2.03
C LEU A 194 -11.78 -23.53 1.83
N ALA A 195 -12.49 -22.90 0.89
CA ALA A 195 -13.86 -23.30 0.56
C ALA A 195 -13.94 -24.71 -0.03
N ALA A 196 -13.02 -25.07 -0.93
CA ALA A 196 -12.96 -26.41 -1.52
C ALA A 196 -12.50 -27.47 -0.51
N HIS A 197 -11.59 -27.13 0.40
CA HIS A 197 -11.13 -27.98 1.48
C HIS A 197 -12.27 -28.26 2.47
N ALA A 198 -13.02 -27.24 2.90
CA ALA A 198 -14.19 -27.41 3.75
C ALA A 198 -15.26 -28.28 3.06
N ALA A 199 -15.57 -28.00 1.80
CA ALA A 199 -16.51 -28.82 1.03
C ALA A 199 -16.03 -30.28 0.86
N PHE A 200 -14.72 -30.52 0.80
CA PHE A 200 -14.16 -31.86 0.74
C PHE A 200 -14.21 -32.57 2.11
N ALA A 201 -13.92 -31.85 3.20
CA ALA A 201 -13.90 -32.39 4.56
C ALA A 201 -15.31 -32.68 5.12
N ASP A 202 -16.29 -31.85 4.76
CA ASP A 202 -17.68 -31.97 5.23
C ASP A 202 -18.56 -32.88 4.35
N ASP A 203 -18.05 -33.35 3.20
CA ASP A 203 -18.82 -34.20 2.29
C ASP A 203 -18.69 -35.67 2.66
N ASP A 204 -19.71 -36.20 3.35
CA ASP A 204 -19.85 -37.60 3.75
C ASP A 204 -19.71 -38.61 2.59
N SER A 205 -19.88 -38.18 1.34
CA SER A 205 -19.68 -39.03 0.17
C SER A 205 -18.21 -39.28 -0.17
N VAL A 206 -17.30 -38.46 0.33
CA VAL A 206 -15.86 -38.63 0.09
C VAL A 206 -15.28 -39.46 1.23
N THR A 207 -15.21 -40.77 1.01
CA THR A 207 -14.66 -41.70 1.99
C THR A 207 -13.74 -42.74 1.35
N LEU A 208 -12.71 -43.14 2.09
CA LEU A 208 -11.82 -44.24 1.71
C LEU A 208 -12.44 -45.62 2.00
N VAL A 209 -13.58 -45.65 2.71
CA VAL A 209 -14.34 -46.88 2.96
C VAL A 209 -15.16 -47.22 1.73
N ALA A 210 -14.55 -47.98 0.82
CA ALA A 210 -15.15 -48.31 -0.47
C ALA A 210 -16.52 -49.01 -0.38
N GLY A 211 -16.81 -49.74 0.71
CA GLY A 211 -18.12 -50.34 0.98
C GLY A 211 -19.29 -49.37 1.19
N SER A 212 -18.99 -48.08 1.37
CA SER A 212 -20.02 -47.02 1.47
C SER A 212 -20.65 -46.67 0.12
N TYR A 213 -19.97 -46.98 -0.99
CA TYR A 213 -20.46 -46.69 -2.33
C TYR A 213 -21.38 -47.81 -2.79
N THR A 214 -22.68 -47.53 -2.80
CA THR A 214 -23.74 -48.45 -3.26
C THR A 214 -24.16 -48.19 -4.69
N GLU A 215 -23.85 -47.00 -5.24
CA GLU A 215 -24.21 -46.62 -6.61
C GLU A 215 -23.04 -45.90 -7.34
N PRO A 216 -22.86 -46.10 -8.67
CA PRO A 216 -21.81 -45.43 -9.43
C PRO A 216 -21.87 -43.90 -9.40
N VAL A 217 -23.06 -43.34 -9.19
CA VAL A 217 -23.28 -41.89 -9.12
C VAL A 217 -22.58 -41.27 -7.91
N GLN A 218 -22.46 -42.01 -6.80
CA GLN A 218 -21.78 -41.56 -5.59
C GLN A 218 -20.28 -41.42 -5.85
N LEU A 219 -19.65 -42.40 -6.52
CA LEU A 219 -18.25 -42.31 -6.94
C LEU A 219 -18.01 -41.11 -7.86
N LYS A 220 -18.92 -40.86 -8.81
CA LYS A 220 -18.80 -39.69 -9.71
C LYS A 220 -18.87 -38.36 -8.94
N HIS A 221 -19.78 -38.26 -7.97
CA HIS A 221 -19.90 -37.08 -7.11
C HIS A 221 -18.65 -36.88 -6.25
N ALA A 222 -18.21 -37.93 -5.53
CA ALA A 222 -16.99 -37.89 -4.71
C ALA A 222 -15.75 -37.47 -5.52
N ARG A 223 -15.60 -37.99 -6.76
CA ARG A 223 -14.54 -37.56 -7.68
C ARG A 223 -14.63 -36.09 -8.05
N THR A 224 -15.83 -35.57 -8.26
CA THR A 224 -16.03 -34.16 -8.61
C THR A 224 -15.56 -33.24 -7.47
N VAL A 225 -15.93 -33.58 -6.23
CA VAL A 225 -15.54 -32.84 -5.03
C VAL A 225 -14.02 -32.92 -4.83
N THR A 226 -13.46 -34.12 -4.93
CA THR A 226 -12.01 -34.36 -4.80
C THR A 226 -11.20 -33.61 -5.87
N GLN A 227 -11.68 -33.60 -7.12
CA GLN A 227 -11.03 -32.86 -8.21
C GLN A 227 -11.07 -31.36 -7.98
N ALA A 228 -12.18 -30.80 -7.48
CA ALA A 228 -12.26 -29.38 -7.16
C ALA A 228 -11.26 -28.97 -6.06
N TYR A 229 -11.13 -29.81 -5.03
CA TYR A 229 -10.13 -29.63 -3.98
C TYR A 229 -8.69 -29.73 -4.49
N GLY A 230 -8.36 -30.72 -5.31
CA GLY A 230 -7.04 -30.82 -5.93
C GLY A 230 -6.73 -29.63 -6.84
N GLN A 231 -7.71 -29.17 -7.62
CA GLN A 231 -7.53 -28.01 -8.52
C GLN A 231 -7.29 -26.71 -7.76
N SER A 232 -7.95 -26.50 -6.62
CA SER A 232 -7.73 -25.29 -5.81
C SER A 232 -6.33 -25.30 -5.16
N ALA A 233 -5.86 -26.44 -4.64
CA ALA A 233 -4.49 -26.58 -4.13
C ALA A 233 -3.44 -26.30 -5.23
N LYS A 234 -3.67 -26.86 -6.43
CA LYS A 234 -2.81 -26.61 -7.60
C LYS A 234 -2.79 -25.13 -8.00
N ALA A 235 -3.92 -24.43 -7.93
CA ALA A 235 -3.98 -23.02 -8.27
C ALA A 235 -3.11 -22.15 -7.33
N VAL A 236 -3.01 -22.53 -6.06
CA VAL A 236 -2.07 -21.89 -5.10
C VAL A 236 -0.62 -22.21 -5.50
N LEU A 237 -0.28 -23.47 -5.78
CA LEU A 237 1.07 -23.84 -6.26
C LEU A 237 1.46 -23.08 -7.52
N ASP A 238 0.58 -23.00 -8.52
CA ASP A 238 0.83 -22.32 -9.79
C ASP A 238 0.99 -20.79 -9.62
N LEU A 239 0.44 -20.21 -8.55
CA LEU A 239 0.63 -18.81 -8.19
C LEU A 239 2.09 -18.55 -7.77
N TYR A 240 2.63 -19.39 -6.89
CA TYR A 240 3.96 -19.24 -6.31
C TYR A 240 5.08 -19.90 -7.13
N GLY A 241 4.80 -20.93 -7.92
CA GLY A 241 5.79 -21.57 -8.81
C GLY A 241 6.22 -20.68 -9.99
N ASN A 242 5.49 -19.61 -10.29
CA ASN A 242 5.72 -18.73 -11.44
C ASN A 242 5.83 -17.25 -11.06
N LEU A 243 6.37 -16.93 -9.88
CA LEU A 243 6.45 -15.55 -9.36
C LEU A 243 7.12 -14.57 -10.33
N THR A 244 8.33 -14.90 -10.83
CA THR A 244 9.08 -13.97 -11.69
C THR A 244 8.33 -13.66 -13.00
N PRO A 245 7.85 -14.65 -13.79
CA PRO A 245 7.02 -14.36 -14.96
C PRO A 245 5.75 -13.56 -14.64
N ARG A 246 5.07 -13.87 -13.53
CA ARG A 246 3.84 -13.17 -13.11
C ARG A 246 4.11 -11.71 -12.77
N PHE A 247 5.10 -11.43 -11.92
CA PHE A 247 5.49 -10.07 -11.59
C PHE A 247 5.98 -9.31 -12.81
N THR A 248 6.71 -9.97 -13.73
CA THR A 248 7.14 -9.34 -14.98
C THR A 248 5.93 -8.85 -15.77
N ALA A 249 4.92 -9.71 -15.98
CA ALA A 249 3.70 -9.33 -16.69
C ALA A 249 2.92 -8.20 -15.97
N MET A 250 2.89 -8.21 -14.63
CA MET A 250 2.25 -7.16 -13.85
C MET A 250 2.98 -5.81 -14.00
N PHE A 251 4.32 -5.79 -13.99
CA PHE A 251 5.10 -4.58 -14.23
C PHE A 251 4.97 -4.07 -15.67
N GLU A 252 4.99 -4.96 -16.67
CA GLU A 252 4.76 -4.59 -18.07
C GLU A 252 3.37 -3.97 -18.26
N ALA A 253 2.35 -4.48 -17.56
CA ALA A 253 1.01 -3.88 -17.56
C ALA A 253 0.97 -2.48 -16.93
N GLN A 254 1.92 -2.13 -16.06
CA GLN A 254 2.14 -0.78 -15.53
C GLN A 254 2.99 0.11 -16.47
N GLY A 255 3.36 -0.40 -17.66
CA GLY A 255 4.11 0.35 -18.66
C GLY A 255 5.63 0.27 -18.53
N PHE A 256 6.16 -0.64 -17.70
CA PHE A 256 7.60 -0.82 -17.56
C PHE A 256 8.22 -1.42 -18.82
N PRO A 257 9.40 -0.95 -19.26
CA PRO A 257 10.15 -1.63 -20.31
C PRO A 257 10.48 -3.08 -19.90
N PRO A 258 10.47 -4.06 -20.83
CA PRO A 258 10.61 -5.49 -20.50
C PRO A 258 11.83 -5.82 -19.63
N LYS A 259 12.96 -5.16 -19.87
CA LYS A 259 14.18 -5.37 -19.07
C LYS A 259 14.01 -4.89 -17.63
N ALA A 260 13.43 -3.70 -17.43
CA ALA A 260 13.19 -3.13 -16.10
C ALA A 260 12.12 -3.93 -15.34
N ALA A 261 11.05 -4.35 -16.03
CA ALA A 261 10.03 -5.22 -15.48
C ALA A 261 10.62 -6.54 -14.98
N ALA A 262 11.48 -7.18 -15.78
CA ALA A 262 12.14 -8.44 -15.39
C ALA A 262 13.12 -8.26 -14.22
N GLU A 263 13.83 -7.13 -14.13
CA GLU A 263 14.72 -6.83 -13.01
C GLU A 263 13.94 -6.62 -11.70
N SER A 264 12.90 -5.77 -11.72
CA SER A 264 12.02 -5.54 -10.56
C SER A 264 11.26 -6.80 -10.14
N ALA A 265 10.81 -7.62 -11.10
CA ALA A 265 10.15 -8.88 -10.83
C ALA A 265 11.04 -9.88 -10.08
N ARG A 266 12.34 -9.95 -10.43
CA ARG A 266 13.30 -10.81 -9.72
C ARG A 266 13.57 -10.32 -8.31
N GLU A 267 13.71 -9.00 -8.14
CA GLU A 267 13.90 -8.37 -6.85
C GLU A 267 12.75 -8.74 -5.89
N ILE A 268 11.49 -8.51 -6.30
CA ILE A 268 10.32 -8.87 -5.48
C ILE A 268 10.18 -10.37 -5.29
N ALA A 269 10.39 -11.19 -6.33
CA ALA A 269 10.30 -12.64 -6.20
C ALA A 269 11.32 -13.19 -5.20
N SER A 270 12.49 -12.55 -5.06
CA SER A 270 13.51 -12.98 -4.11
C SER A 270 13.14 -12.71 -2.64
N GLU A 271 12.23 -11.77 -2.37
CA GLU A 271 11.75 -11.43 -1.02
C GLU A 271 10.83 -12.49 -0.40
N VAL A 272 10.24 -13.36 -1.23
CA VAL A 272 9.48 -14.53 -0.75
C VAL A 272 10.44 -15.55 -0.14
N GLY A 273 11.67 -15.66 -0.65
CA GLY A 273 12.68 -16.58 -0.13
C GLY A 273 12.42 -18.06 -0.48
N PRO A 274 13.46 -18.91 -0.49
CA PRO A 274 13.32 -20.32 -0.81
C PRO A 274 12.55 -21.09 0.26
N GLU A 275 12.71 -20.75 1.55
CA GLU A 275 12.03 -21.44 2.66
C GLU A 275 10.51 -21.33 2.57
N THR A 276 9.97 -20.15 2.28
CA THR A 276 8.53 -19.96 2.08
C THR A 276 8.04 -20.70 0.84
N LEU A 277 8.81 -20.74 -0.25
CA LEU A 277 8.45 -21.50 -1.44
C LEU A 277 8.43 -23.01 -1.19
N ASP A 278 9.41 -23.52 -0.43
CA ASP A 278 9.49 -24.92 -0.02
C ASP A 278 8.33 -25.29 0.92
N SER A 279 7.94 -24.40 1.84
CA SER A 279 6.77 -24.58 2.70
C SER A 279 5.46 -24.62 1.89
N ILE A 280 5.29 -23.70 0.94
CA ILE A 280 4.12 -23.69 0.04
C ILE A 280 4.07 -24.97 -0.81
N ASP A 281 5.20 -25.41 -1.37
CA ASP A 281 5.28 -26.66 -2.13
C ASP A 281 4.98 -27.87 -1.24
N TYR A 282 5.51 -27.90 -0.01
CA TYR A 282 5.24 -28.95 0.96
C TYR A 282 3.75 -29.03 1.33
N ILE A 283 3.14 -27.92 1.73
CA ILE A 283 1.74 -27.86 2.19
C ILE A 283 0.81 -28.16 1.01
N TYR A 284 0.78 -27.28 0.00
CA TYR A 284 -0.20 -27.37 -1.08
C TYR A 284 0.13 -28.51 -2.06
N GLY A 285 1.39 -28.91 -2.18
CA GLY A 285 1.79 -30.10 -2.93
C GLY A 285 1.28 -31.37 -2.27
N THR A 286 1.33 -31.46 -0.94
CA THR A 286 0.75 -32.60 -0.21
C THR A 286 -0.78 -32.65 -0.37
N HIS A 287 -1.48 -31.52 -0.22
CA HIS A 287 -2.92 -31.45 -0.47
C HIS A 287 -3.28 -31.85 -1.92
N TYR A 288 -2.56 -31.33 -2.92
CA TYR A 288 -2.78 -31.67 -4.33
C TYR A 288 -2.52 -33.15 -4.62
N GLU A 289 -1.45 -33.71 -4.07
CA GLU A 289 -1.11 -35.11 -4.26
C GLU A 289 -2.12 -36.04 -3.58
N TYR A 290 -2.60 -35.66 -2.40
CA TYR A 290 -3.66 -36.36 -1.68
C TYR A 290 -4.95 -36.41 -2.50
N ALA A 291 -5.45 -35.27 -2.94
CA ALA A 291 -6.62 -35.19 -3.80
C ALA A 291 -6.47 -36.01 -5.08
N THR A 292 -5.30 -35.92 -5.74
CA THR A 292 -5.03 -36.69 -6.97
C THR A 292 -5.00 -38.20 -6.71
N SER A 293 -4.52 -38.62 -5.53
CA SER A 293 -4.49 -40.04 -5.14
C SER A 293 -5.89 -40.56 -4.83
N ILE A 294 -6.73 -39.76 -4.19
CA ILE A 294 -8.15 -40.09 -3.97
C ILE A 294 -8.89 -40.18 -5.30
N ASP A 295 -8.72 -39.24 -6.23
CA ASP A 295 -9.39 -39.31 -7.54
C ASP A 295 -8.99 -40.59 -8.30
N LYS A 296 -7.71 -41.00 -8.22
CA LYS A 296 -7.24 -42.27 -8.80
C LYS A 296 -7.89 -43.48 -8.11
N PHE A 297 -7.99 -43.47 -6.79
CA PHE A 297 -8.66 -44.51 -6.01
C PHE A 297 -10.14 -44.64 -6.40
N LEU A 298 -10.87 -43.54 -6.39
CA LEU A 298 -12.29 -43.51 -6.77
C LEU A 298 -12.50 -43.89 -8.23
N LYS A 299 -11.58 -43.46 -9.12
CA LYS A 299 -11.59 -43.86 -10.53
C LYS A 299 -11.39 -45.36 -10.70
N LEU A 300 -10.48 -45.98 -9.93
CA LEU A 300 -10.26 -47.43 -9.97
C LEU A 300 -11.54 -48.18 -9.58
N LEU A 301 -12.22 -47.76 -8.51
CA LEU A 301 -13.51 -48.34 -8.10
C LEU A 301 -14.60 -48.14 -9.15
N GLN A 302 -14.63 -46.96 -9.79
CA GLN A 302 -15.62 -46.62 -10.81
C GLN A 302 -15.41 -47.40 -12.12
N ASP A 303 -14.17 -47.52 -12.57
CA ASP A 303 -13.83 -48.21 -13.82
C ASP A 303 -14.06 -49.74 -13.70
N ASN A 304 -13.97 -50.28 -12.49
CA ASN A 304 -14.19 -51.70 -12.18
C ASN A 304 -15.53 -51.96 -11.46
N TRP A 305 -16.53 -51.08 -11.64
CA TRP A 305 -17.80 -51.22 -10.95
C TRP A 305 -18.47 -52.57 -11.22
N GLY A 306 -18.87 -53.27 -10.14
CA GLY A 306 -19.47 -54.60 -10.22
C GLY A 306 -18.46 -55.73 -10.43
N GLN A 307 -17.15 -55.43 -10.46
CA GLN A 307 -16.04 -56.41 -10.49
C GLN A 307 -15.27 -56.42 -9.14
N TRP A 308 -15.88 -55.82 -8.13
CA TRP A 308 -15.40 -55.86 -6.76
C TRP A 308 -16.55 -56.04 -5.78
N GLU A 309 -16.25 -56.65 -4.65
CA GLU A 309 -17.17 -56.89 -3.55
C GLU A 309 -16.56 -56.40 -2.24
N TYR A 310 -17.36 -55.76 -1.40
CA TYR A 310 -16.92 -55.32 -0.07
C TYR A 310 -17.38 -56.32 0.98
N ASP A 311 -16.43 -56.86 1.74
CA ASP A 311 -16.71 -57.67 2.91
C ASP A 311 -16.77 -56.76 4.16
N PRO A 312 -17.96 -56.57 4.77
CA PRO A 312 -18.11 -55.72 5.94
C PRO A 312 -17.51 -56.32 7.22
N ASP A 313 -17.36 -57.64 7.31
CA ASP A 313 -16.82 -58.32 8.49
C ASP A 313 -15.30 -58.19 8.53
N GLU A 314 -14.66 -58.26 7.37
CA GLU A 314 -13.21 -58.12 7.23
C GLU A 314 -12.76 -56.68 6.93
N GLN A 315 -13.70 -55.79 6.59
CA GLN A 315 -13.43 -54.43 6.10
C GLN A 315 -12.47 -54.42 4.90
N MET A 316 -12.58 -55.44 4.04
CA MET A 316 -11.71 -55.63 2.87
C MET A 316 -12.50 -55.58 1.57
N LEU A 317 -11.83 -55.09 0.52
CA LEU A 317 -12.36 -55.12 -0.84
C LEU A 317 -11.73 -56.27 -1.60
N TYR A 318 -12.57 -57.09 -2.22
CA TYR A 318 -12.18 -58.16 -3.11
C TYR A 318 -12.35 -57.69 -4.55
N PHE A 319 -11.33 -57.89 -5.39
CA PHE A 319 -11.42 -57.69 -6.83
C PHE A 319 -11.32 -59.03 -7.54
N GLU A 320 -12.00 -59.17 -8.69
CA GLU A 320 -11.86 -60.37 -9.54
C GLU A 320 -10.46 -60.50 -10.17
N ASP A 321 -9.76 -59.38 -10.31
CA ASP A 321 -8.47 -59.26 -11.00
C ASP A 321 -7.33 -58.87 -10.03
N ASP A 322 -6.28 -59.69 -10.00
CA ASP A 322 -5.11 -59.52 -9.11
C ASP A 322 -4.36 -58.21 -9.39
N ASP A 323 -4.28 -57.78 -10.64
CA ASP A 323 -3.60 -56.55 -11.03
C ASP A 323 -4.34 -55.31 -10.49
N THR A 324 -5.68 -55.35 -10.54
CA THR A 324 -6.56 -54.31 -9.97
C THR A 324 -6.46 -54.27 -8.44
N LEU A 325 -6.43 -55.42 -7.78
CA LEU A 325 -6.19 -55.51 -6.33
C LEU A 325 -4.82 -54.95 -5.94
N ALA A 326 -3.77 -55.23 -6.71
CA ALA A 326 -2.44 -54.68 -6.48
C ALA A 326 -2.42 -53.16 -6.63
N ALA A 327 -3.07 -52.62 -7.66
CA ALA A 327 -3.20 -51.18 -7.88
C ALA A 327 -3.99 -50.50 -6.74
N TYR A 328 -5.08 -51.11 -6.28
CA TYR A 328 -5.87 -50.65 -5.14
C TYR A 328 -5.00 -50.56 -3.87
N ASN A 329 -4.30 -51.63 -3.53
CA ASN A 329 -3.45 -51.70 -2.34
C ASN A 329 -2.30 -50.68 -2.39
N GLN A 330 -1.74 -50.42 -3.57
CA GLN A 330 -0.71 -49.40 -3.74
C GLN A 330 -1.28 -47.99 -3.49
N LEU A 331 -2.48 -47.69 -4.02
CA LEU A 331 -3.15 -46.41 -3.79
C LEU A 331 -3.51 -46.22 -2.32
N LEU A 332 -4.04 -47.25 -1.65
CA LEU A 332 -4.39 -47.18 -0.23
C LEU A 332 -3.16 -46.90 0.65
N LYS A 333 -2.04 -47.60 0.41
CA LYS A 333 -0.77 -47.32 1.10
C LYS A 333 -0.30 -45.88 0.87
N ARG A 334 -0.45 -45.36 -0.35
CA ARG A 334 -0.08 -43.98 -0.67
C ARG A 334 -0.98 -42.98 0.07
N LEU A 335 -2.28 -43.25 0.15
CA LEU A 335 -3.25 -42.40 0.84
C LEU A 335 -2.97 -42.33 2.34
N VAL A 336 -2.72 -43.47 3.00
CA VAL A 336 -2.35 -43.49 4.43
C VAL A 336 -1.10 -42.64 4.70
N TRP A 337 -0.06 -42.78 3.88
CA TRP A 337 1.15 -41.96 4.02
C TRP A 337 0.90 -40.47 3.79
N LEU A 338 -0.02 -40.11 2.90
CA LEU A 338 -0.40 -38.70 2.64
C LEU A 338 -1.25 -38.12 3.77
N GLU A 339 -2.17 -38.90 4.35
CA GLU A 339 -2.93 -38.51 5.54
C GLU A 339 -2.00 -38.24 6.73
N GLU A 340 -1.01 -39.12 6.97
CA GLU A 340 0.01 -38.89 8.01
C GLU A 340 0.73 -37.56 7.81
N ARG A 341 1.12 -37.22 6.57
CA ARG A 341 1.77 -35.94 6.26
C ARG A 341 0.85 -34.74 6.45
N LEU A 342 -0.42 -34.85 6.07
CA LEU A 342 -1.42 -33.80 6.29
C LEU A 342 -1.67 -33.57 7.78
N ASN A 343 -1.67 -34.63 8.59
CA ASN A 343 -1.79 -34.53 10.04
C ASN A 343 -0.58 -33.79 10.63
N THR A 344 0.64 -34.08 10.17
CA THR A 344 1.84 -33.32 10.58
C THR A 344 1.71 -31.84 10.23
N ILE A 345 1.25 -31.50 9.02
CA ILE A 345 0.99 -30.10 8.63
C ILE A 345 -0.04 -29.44 9.55
N SER A 346 -1.09 -30.17 9.95
CA SER A 346 -2.11 -29.63 10.85
C SER A 346 -1.60 -29.44 12.28
N GLU A 347 -0.70 -30.30 12.76
CA GLU A 347 -0.08 -30.20 14.08
C GLU A 347 0.91 -29.03 14.13
N ASP A 348 1.76 -28.89 13.10
CA ASP A 348 2.75 -27.80 13.00
C ASP A 348 2.09 -26.41 12.92
N ASN A 349 0.87 -26.31 12.39
CA ASN A 349 0.12 -25.04 12.31
C ASN A 349 -0.68 -24.69 13.60
N GLN A 350 -0.62 -25.54 14.65
CA GLN A 350 -1.28 -25.30 15.95
C GLN A 350 -0.31 -24.93 17.07
N GLU A 351 1.00 -25.11 16.87
CA GLU A 351 2.07 -24.67 17.77
C GLU A 351 2.57 -23.27 17.43
#